data_AF-A0A919BLV0-F1
#
_entry.id   AF-A0A919BLV0-F1
#
_cell.length_a   1.000
_cell.length_b   1.000
_cell.length_c   1.000
_cell.angle_alpha   90.00
_cell.angle_beta   90.00
_cell.angle_gamma   90.00
#
_symmetry.space_group_name_H-M   'P 1'
#
loop_
_entity.id
_entity.type
_entity.pdbx_description
1 polymer ?
#
loop_
_entity_poly.entity_id
_entity_poly.type
_entity_poly.pdbx_seq_one_letter_code
_entity_poly.pdbx_strand_id
1 'polypeptide(L)'
;MNAFFIKLSAIFTPITLIIRFVIIASIMALIYLFVGNDVTQQQAYLEPILLMLLWGVWLNLLVVSFQPETESATPKKGFFAGIKRKLSSLFTVIFSVLFLALSLATVYFTLKLISL
;
A
#
# COMPACT_ATOMS: atom_id res chain seq x y z
N MET A 1 -10.77 -13.99 16.36
CA MET A 1 -10.75 -12.71 15.60
C MET A 1 -11.90 -12.77 14.61
N ASN A 2 -12.83 -11.81 14.70
CA ASN A 2 -14.25 -11.96 14.33
C ASN A 2 -14.48 -12.35 12.86
N ALA A 3 -15.42 -13.27 12.59
CA ALA A 3 -15.85 -13.69 11.26
C ALA A 3 -16.19 -12.52 10.31
N PHE A 4 -16.52 -11.36 10.87
CA PHE A 4 -16.64 -10.09 10.17
C PHE A 4 -15.37 -9.70 9.39
N PHE A 5 -14.19 -9.74 10.02
CA PHE A 5 -12.93 -9.38 9.37
C PHE A 5 -12.54 -10.36 8.26
N ILE A 6 -12.88 -11.64 8.40
CA ILE A 6 -12.63 -12.67 7.38
C ILE A 6 -13.54 -12.45 6.16
N LYS A 7 -14.82 -12.13 6.39
CA LYS A 7 -15.75 -11.77 5.31
C LYS A 7 -15.35 -10.46 4.63
N LEU A 8 -14.92 -9.48 5.43
CA LEU A 8 -14.40 -8.21 4.93
C LEU A 8 -13.16 -8.45 4.05
N SER A 9 -12.17 -9.21 4.54
CA SER A 9 -10.97 -9.51 3.77
C SER A 9 -11.30 -10.22 2.45
N ALA A 10 -12.26 -11.16 2.46
CA ALA A 10 -12.68 -11.87 1.25
C ALA A 10 -13.26 -10.95 0.16
N ILE A 11 -13.94 -9.86 0.54
CA ILE A 11 -14.45 -8.84 -0.39
C ILE A 11 -13.30 -8.00 -0.96
N PHE A 12 -12.27 -7.71 -0.15
CA PHE A 12 -11.11 -6.93 -0.59
C PHE A 12 -10.07 -7.73 -1.38
N THR A 13 -10.07 -9.07 -1.29
CA THR A 13 -9.14 -9.93 -2.03
C THR A 13 -9.11 -9.69 -3.54
N PRO A 14 -10.24 -9.67 -4.29
CA PRO A 14 -10.21 -9.40 -5.73
C PRO A 14 -9.72 -7.98 -6.05
N ILE A 15 -10.02 -7.01 -5.16
CA ILE A 15 -9.60 -5.61 -5.31
C ILE A 15 -8.07 -5.49 -5.19
N THR A 16 -7.40 -6.35 -4.41
CA THR A 16 -5.92 -6.31 -4.31
C THR A 16 -5.21 -6.51 -5.64
N LEU A 17 -5.76 -7.33 -6.53
CA LEU A 17 -5.16 -7.58 -7.84
C LEU A 17 -5.24 -6.32 -8.72
N ILE A 18 -6.37 -5.63 -8.69
CA ILE A 18 -6.57 -4.34 -9.37
C ILE A 18 -5.63 -3.29 -8.79
N ILE A 19 -5.54 -3.18 -7.45
CA ILE A 19 -4.64 -2.22 -6.80
C ILE A 19 -3.19 -2.46 -7.22
N ARG A 20 -2.72 -3.72 -7.19
CA ARG A 20 -1.35 -4.06 -7.60
C ARG A 20 -1.11 -3.76 -9.08
N PHE A 21 -2.09 -4.01 -9.93
CA PHE A 21 -2.03 -3.63 -11.35
C PHE A 21 -1.88 -2.12 -11.51
N VAL A 22 -2.67 -1.32 -10.78
CA VAL A 22 -2.58 0.16 -10.82
C VAL A 22 -1.21 0.65 -10.34
N ILE A 23 -0.64 0.07 -9.28
CA ILE A 23 0.73 0.40 -8.82
C ILE A 23 1.74 0.13 -9.92
N ILE A 24 1.73 -1.07 -10.51
CA ILE A 24 2.67 -1.47 -11.56
C ILE A 24 2.51 -0.56 -12.78
N ALA A 25 1.28 -0.31 -13.22
CA ALA A 25 1.00 0.60 -14.33
C ALA A 25 1.51 2.02 -14.06
N SER A 26 1.35 2.53 -12.83
CA SER A 26 1.85 3.85 -12.43
C SER A 26 3.38 3.91 -12.43
N ILE A 27 4.07 2.85 -11.98
CA ILE A 27 5.54 2.76 -12.06
C ILE A 27 6.01 2.75 -13.52
N MET A 28 5.37 1.96 -14.38
CA MET A 28 5.68 1.91 -15.81
C MET A 28 5.45 3.27 -16.48
N ALA A 29 4.37 3.95 -16.12
CA ALA A 29 4.06 5.29 -16.62
C ALA A 29 5.11 6.32 -16.18
N LEU A 30 5.60 6.25 -14.92
CA LEU A 30 6.73 7.10 -14.47
C LEU A 30 7.99 6.82 -15.28
N ILE A 31 8.37 5.56 -15.46
CA ILE A 31 9.55 5.20 -16.25
C ILE A 31 9.43 5.75 -17.68
N TYR A 32 8.27 5.60 -18.30
CA TYR A 32 8.00 6.17 -19.62
C TYR A 32 8.10 7.70 -19.65
N LEU A 33 7.59 8.38 -18.63
CA LEU A 33 7.65 9.84 -18.50
C LEU A 33 9.10 10.34 -18.37
N PHE A 34 9.95 9.61 -17.65
CA PHE A 34 11.35 9.99 -17.43
C PHE A 34 12.29 9.62 -18.58
N VAL A 35 12.01 8.55 -19.33
CA VAL A 35 12.90 8.06 -20.40
C VAL A 35 12.61 8.71 -21.76
N GLY A 36 11.37 9.13 -22.03
CA GLY A 36 10.95 9.47 -23.39
C GLY A 36 10.15 10.76 -23.60
N ASN A 37 9.91 11.57 -22.57
CA ASN A 37 9.02 12.74 -22.68
C ASN A 37 9.73 14.07 -22.44
N ASP A 38 9.30 15.09 -23.18
CA ASP A 38 9.67 16.48 -22.97
C ASP A 38 9.20 17.01 -21.60
N VAL A 39 9.91 18.00 -21.08
CA VAL A 39 9.67 18.62 -19.76
C VAL A 39 8.20 19.06 -19.58
N THR A 40 7.54 19.49 -20.66
CA THR A 40 6.13 19.92 -20.65
C THR A 40 5.17 18.76 -20.35
N GLN A 41 5.42 17.59 -20.94
CA GLN A 41 4.63 16.38 -20.69
C GLN A 41 4.93 15.82 -19.30
N GLN A 42 6.18 15.96 -18.83
CA GLN A 42 6.53 15.63 -17.46
C GLN A 42 5.74 16.48 -16.46
N GLN A 43 5.69 17.80 -16.62
CA GLN A 43 4.93 18.66 -15.70
C GLN A 43 3.43 18.37 -15.70
N ALA A 44 2.84 18.01 -16.84
CA ALA A 44 1.41 17.73 -16.93
C ALA A 44 1.00 16.40 -16.28
N TYR A 45 1.84 15.36 -16.36
CA TYR A 45 1.46 14.00 -15.97
C TYR A 45 2.22 13.44 -14.76
N LEU A 46 3.34 14.04 -14.35
CA LEU A 46 4.15 13.54 -13.23
C LEU A 46 3.36 13.54 -11.93
N GLU A 47 2.67 14.63 -11.64
CA GLU A 47 1.89 14.81 -10.42
C GLU A 47 0.68 13.85 -10.31
N PRO A 48 -0.21 13.72 -11.31
CA PRO A 48 -1.32 12.77 -11.23
C PRO A 48 -0.85 11.31 -11.19
N ILE A 49 0.25 10.96 -11.88
CA ILE A 49 0.82 9.60 -11.81
C ILE A 49 1.41 9.32 -10.41
N LEU A 50 2.09 10.29 -9.80
CA LEU A 50 2.59 10.18 -8.42
C LEU A 50 1.46 9.99 -7.41
N LEU A 51 0.37 10.75 -7.55
CA LEU A 51 -0.83 10.56 -6.72
C LEU A 51 -1.44 9.17 -6.91
N MET A 52 -1.57 8.71 -8.15
CA MET A 52 -2.12 7.39 -8.46
C MET A 52 -1.27 6.28 -7.83
N LEU A 53 0.05 6.41 -7.91
CA LEU A 53 0.99 5.51 -7.25
C LEU A 53 0.83 5.55 -5.72
N LEU A 54 0.76 6.76 -5.15
CA LEU A 54 0.64 6.97 -3.71
C LEU A 54 -0.64 6.34 -3.15
N TRP A 55 -1.79 6.59 -3.81
CA TRP A 55 -3.08 6.00 -3.46
C TRP A 55 -3.09 4.48 -3.65
N GLY A 56 -2.49 3.97 -4.73
CA GLY A 56 -2.36 2.54 -4.95
C GLY A 56 -1.58 1.85 -3.82
N VAL A 57 -0.41 2.38 -3.46
CA VAL A 57 0.41 1.85 -2.36
C VAL A 57 -0.33 1.94 -1.03
N TRP A 58 -0.99 3.05 -0.76
CA TRP A 58 -1.78 3.25 0.46
C TRP A 58 -2.92 2.24 0.60
N LEU A 59 -3.72 2.07 -0.46
CA LEU A 59 -4.81 1.09 -0.48
C LEU A 59 -4.30 -0.35 -0.36
N ASN A 60 -3.19 -0.69 -1.01
CA ASN A 60 -2.57 -2.01 -0.89
C ASN A 60 -2.14 -2.28 0.56
N LEU A 61 -1.56 -1.28 1.21
CA LEU A 61 -1.09 -1.37 2.59
C LEU A 61 -2.26 -1.53 3.57
N LEU A 62 -3.38 -0.85 3.33
CA LEU A 62 -4.63 -1.09 4.06
C LEU A 62 -5.11 -2.53 3.93
N VAL A 63 -5.23 -3.03 2.70
CA VAL A 63 -5.77 -4.39 2.50
C VAL A 63 -4.84 -5.44 3.11
N VAL A 64 -3.52 -5.30 2.95
CA VAL A 64 -2.54 -6.19 3.58
C VAL A 64 -2.66 -6.15 5.11
N SER A 65 -2.91 -4.98 5.70
CA SER A 65 -3.07 -4.83 7.15
C SER A 65 -4.33 -5.52 7.69
N PHE A 66 -5.38 -5.65 6.87
CA PHE A 66 -6.63 -6.33 7.23
C PHE A 66 -6.68 -7.81 6.81
N GLN A 67 -5.71 -8.29 6.04
CA GLN A 67 -5.62 -9.72 5.75
C GLN A 67 -5.28 -10.45 7.04
N PRO A 68 -6.11 -11.44 7.45
CA PRO A 68 -5.77 -12.25 8.61
C PRO A 68 -4.40 -12.89 8.33
N GLU A 69 -3.51 -12.87 9.33
CA GLU A 69 -2.31 -13.71 9.28
C GLU A 69 -2.79 -15.11 8.92
N THR A 70 -2.44 -15.59 7.73
CA THR A 70 -2.68 -16.99 7.38
C THR A 70 -1.95 -17.77 8.45
N GLU A 71 -2.69 -18.33 9.41
CA GLU A 71 -2.12 -19.23 10.40
C GLU A 71 -1.47 -20.33 9.58
N SER A 72 -0.15 -20.20 9.38
CA SER A 72 0.64 -21.21 8.74
C SER A 72 0.41 -22.46 9.58
N ALA A 73 -0.29 -23.41 8.98
CA ALA A 73 -0.73 -24.63 9.61
C ALA A 73 0.39 -25.17 10.50
N THR A 74 0.09 -25.30 11.80
CA THR A 74 0.96 -25.76 12.89
C THR A 74 2.13 -24.81 13.26
N PRO A 75 2.14 -24.24 14.48
CA PRO A 75 3.34 -23.61 15.00
C PRO A 75 4.37 -24.71 15.29
N LYS A 76 5.31 -24.96 14.36
CA LYS A 76 6.54 -25.67 14.72
C LYS A 76 7.23 -24.84 15.81
N LYS A 77 7.20 -25.38 17.03
CA LYS A 77 7.75 -24.84 18.27
C LYS A 77 9.29 -24.73 18.16
N GLY A 78 9.77 -23.82 17.32
CA GLY A 78 11.18 -23.49 17.15
C GLY A 78 11.50 -22.20 17.89
N PHE A 79 12.69 -22.13 18.49
CA PHE A 79 13.21 -20.96 19.21
C PHE A 79 13.10 -19.64 18.40
N PHE A 80 13.10 -19.74 17.06
CA PHE A 80 12.89 -18.64 16.11
C PHE A 80 11.47 -18.06 16.06
N ALA A 81 10.44 -18.77 16.53
CA ALA A 81 9.06 -18.30 16.51
C ALA A 81 8.84 -17.11 17.45
N GLY A 82 9.52 -17.09 18.61
CA GLY A 82 9.44 -15.99 19.57
C GLY A 82 10.08 -14.68 19.06
N ILE A 83 11.18 -14.80 18.33
CA ILE A 83 11.88 -13.66 17.71
C ILE A 83 11.03 -13.11 16.55
N LYS A 84 10.51 -14.00 15.69
CA LYS A 84 9.67 -13.62 14.55
C LYS A 84 8.40 -12.87 14.99
N ARG A 85 7.80 -13.27 16.12
CA ARG A 85 6.63 -12.61 16.70
C ARG A 85 6.93 -11.21 17.26
N LYS A 86 8.06 -11.03 17.95
CA LYS A 86 8.51 -9.69 18.42
C LYS A 86 8.87 -8.78 17.25
N LEU A 87 9.52 -9.32 16.23
CA LEU A 87 9.89 -8.60 15.02
C LEU A 87 8.63 -8.19 14.24
N SER A 88 7.65 -9.09 14.07
CA SER A 88 6.36 -8.81 13.43
C SER A 88 5.66 -7.63 14.12
N SER A 89 5.55 -7.65 15.46
CA SER A 89 4.94 -6.56 16.24
C SER A 89 5.63 -5.21 16.03
N LEU A 90 6.98 -5.17 16.05
CA LEU A 90 7.75 -3.96 15.78
C LEU A 90 7.53 -3.45 14.35
N PHE A 91 7.51 -4.35 13.37
CA PHE A 91 7.18 -4.02 11.99
C PHE A 91 5.75 -3.51 11.85
N THR A 92 4.77 -4.06 12.58
CA THR A 92 3.38 -3.58 12.57
C THR A 92 3.27 -2.15 13.12
N VAL A 93 4.00 -1.83 14.20
CA VAL A 93 4.02 -0.47 14.74
C VAL A 93 4.67 0.50 13.76
N ILE A 94 5.82 0.13 13.19
CA ILE A 94 6.50 0.92 12.16
C ILE A 94 5.59 1.13 10.94
N PHE A 95 4.94 0.07 10.46
CA PHE A 95 3.97 0.14 9.37
C PHE A 95 2.77 1.03 9.72
N SER A 96 2.26 0.98 10.95
CA SER A 96 1.13 1.81 11.38
C SER A 96 1.50 3.29 11.42
N VAL A 97 2.69 3.61 11.91
CA VAL A 97 3.21 5.00 11.93
C VAL A 97 3.46 5.49 10.50
N LEU A 98 4.11 4.67 9.67
CA LEU A 98 4.29 4.95 8.24
C LEU A 98 2.97 5.13 7.53
N PHE A 99 1.98 4.29 7.83
CA PHE A 99 0.64 4.36 7.26
C PHE A 99 -0.07 5.66 7.62
N LEU A 100 -0.01 6.08 8.89
CA LEU A 100 -0.55 7.36 9.35
C LEU A 100 0.14 8.55 8.66
N ALA A 101 1.47 8.52 8.58
CA ALA A 101 2.25 9.56 7.92
C ALA A 101 1.94 9.63 6.41
N LEU A 102 1.89 8.48 5.73
CA LEU A 102 1.47 8.39 4.33
C LEU A 102 0.04 8.88 4.14
N SER A 103 -0.90 8.51 5.02
CA SER A 103 -2.30 8.97 4.92
C SER A 103 -2.38 10.49 4.99
N LEU A 104 -1.71 11.10 5.97
CA LEU A 104 -1.68 12.54 6.15
C LEU A 104 -1.00 13.24 4.97
N ALA A 105 0.11 12.70 4.48
CA ALA A 105 0.80 13.21 3.30
C ALA A 105 -0.10 13.14 2.05
N THR A 106 -0.74 12.00 1.80
CA THR A 106 -1.66 11.80 0.67
C THR A 106 -2.82 12.79 0.73
N VAL A 107 -3.45 12.94 1.91
CA VAL A 107 -4.56 13.88 2.09
C VAL A 107 -4.09 15.31 1.89
N TYR A 108 -2.95 15.70 2.46
CA TYR A 108 -2.39 17.04 2.29
C TYR A 108 -2.06 17.36 0.83
N PHE A 109 -1.38 16.45 0.12
CA PHE A 109 -1.08 16.61 -1.30
C PHE A 109 -2.36 16.70 -2.13
N THR A 110 -3.33 15.83 -1.89
CA THR A 110 -4.63 15.85 -2.59
C THR A 110 -5.37 17.17 -2.36
N LEU A 111 -5.43 17.66 -1.11
CA LEU A 111 -6.09 18.93 -0.79
C LEU A 111 -5.38 20.13 -1.44
N LYS A 112 -4.04 20.15 -1.39
CA LYS A 112 -3.25 21.21 -2.01
C LYS A 112 -3.49 21.27 -3.53
N LEU A 113 -3.56 20.12 -4.17
CA LEU A 113 -3.82 19.97 -5.61
C LEU A 113 -5.24 20.39 -6.01
N ILE A 114 -6.24 20.03 -5.22
CA ILE A 114 -7.64 20.42 -5.50
C ILE A 114 -7.85 21.92 -5.22
N SER A 115 -7.07 22.50 -4.30
CA SER A 115 -7.17 23.93 -3.96
C SER A 115 -6.40 24.87 -4.89
N LEU A 116 -5.63 24.33 -5.84
CA LEU A 116 -4.85 25.07 -6.84
C LEU A 116 -5.64 25.23 -8.14
#